data_AF-A0A958LC43-F1
#
_entry.id   AF-A0A958LC43-F1
#
_cell.length_a   1.000
_cell.length_b   1.000
_cell.length_c   1.000
_cell.angle_alpha   90.00
_cell.angle_beta   90.00
_cell.angle_gamma   90.00
#
_symmetry.space_group_name_H-M   'P 1'
#
loop_
_entity.id
_entity.type
_entity.pdbx_description
1 polymer ?
#
loop_
_entity_poly.entity_id
_entity_poly.type
_entity_poly.pdbx_seq_one_letter_code
_entity_poly.pdbx_strand_id
1 'polypeptide(L)'
;LRKALKIGAHRTGVITNLSSMLVMRERHKDAIELIASLPPNERTSELEVTLAIAHEALGETAQALKHYHQAREKGNADAEVEARISELKQSGEQVSENKK
;
A
#
# COMPACT_ATOMS: atom_id res chain seq x y z
N LEU A 1 -25.62 9.77 -10.03
CA LEU A 1 -24.86 9.18 -8.89
C LEU A 1 -24.55 7.68 -9.07
N ARG A 2 -25.54 6.76 -9.19
CA ARG A 2 -25.28 5.31 -9.34
C ARG A 2 -24.36 4.90 -10.51
N LYS A 3 -24.46 5.55 -11.68
CA LYS A 3 -23.59 5.28 -12.84
C LYS A 3 -22.13 5.67 -12.61
N ALA A 4 -21.89 6.81 -11.94
CA ALA A 4 -20.55 7.27 -11.60
C ALA A 4 -19.88 6.33 -10.57
N LEU A 5 -20.64 5.88 -9.56
CA LEU A 5 -20.17 4.89 -8.58
C LEU A 5 -19.80 3.55 -9.24
N LYS A 6 -20.60 3.09 -10.22
CA LYS A 6 -20.30 1.85 -10.95
C LYS A 6 -19.03 1.97 -11.81
N ILE A 7 -18.81 3.12 -12.45
CA ILE A 7 -17.59 3.39 -13.23
C ILE A 7 -16.38 3.45 -12.29
N GLY A 8 -16.50 4.13 -11.15
CA GLY A 8 -15.46 4.18 -10.12
C GLY A 8 -15.08 2.79 -9.60
N ALA A 9 -16.07 1.97 -9.22
CA ALA A 9 -15.84 0.62 -8.72
C ALA A 9 -15.15 -0.29 -9.76
N HIS A 10 -15.53 -0.17 -11.04
CA HIS A 10 -14.86 -0.92 -12.11
C HIS A 10 -13.41 -0.46 -12.31
N ARG A 11 -13.17 0.86 -12.29
CA ARG A 11 -11.82 1.43 -12.37
C ARG A 11 -10.93 0.97 -11.23
N THR A 12 -11.43 1.02 -9.99
CA THR A 12 -10.69 0.58 -8.81
C THR A 12 -10.33 -0.90 -8.91
N GLY A 13 -11.26 -1.78 -9.29
CA GLY A 13 -10.96 -3.21 -9.45
C GLY A 13 -9.91 -3.52 -10.52
N VAL A 14 -9.93 -2.80 -11.65
CA VAL A 14 -8.88 -2.93 -12.69
C VAL A 14 -7.52 -2.48 -12.16
N ILE A 15 -7.49 -1.36 -11.43
CA ILE A 15 -6.24 -0.84 -10.85
C ILE A 15 -5.69 -1.80 -9.81
N THR A 16 -6.51 -2.36 -8.91
CA THR A 16 -6.08 -3.37 -7.93
C THR A 16 -5.36 -4.54 -8.59
N ASN A 17 -5.99 -5.16 -9.60
CA ASN A 17 -5.40 -6.31 -10.27
C ASN A 17 -4.09 -5.95 -10.98
N LEU A 18 -4.07 -4.83 -11.72
CA LEU A 18 -2.89 -4.43 -12.46
C LEU A 18 -1.74 -4.01 -11.54
N SER A 19 -2.01 -3.30 -10.46
CA SER A 19 -0.97 -2.90 -9.50
C SER A 19 -0.36 -4.10 -8.79
N SER A 20 -1.16 -5.11 -8.42
CA SER A 20 -0.64 -6.36 -7.84
C SER A 20 0.25 -7.10 -8.84
N MET A 21 -0.13 -7.16 -10.11
CA MET A 21 0.72 -7.75 -11.16
C MET A 21 2.02 -6.98 -11.37
N LEU A 22 2.00 -5.65 -11.25
CA LEU A 22 3.21 -4.82 -11.34
C LEU A 22 4.16 -5.10 -10.16
N VAL A 23 3.63 -5.21 -8.94
CA VAL A 23 4.42 -5.59 -7.75
C VAL A 23 5.03 -6.99 -7.92
N MET A 24 4.26 -7.97 -8.39
CA MET A 24 4.76 -9.33 -8.66
C MET A 24 5.87 -9.38 -9.72
N ARG A 25 5.94 -8.37 -10.59
CA ARG A 25 6.98 -8.21 -11.62
C ARG A 25 8.11 -7.27 -11.18
N GLU A 26 8.18 -6.94 -9.89
CA GLU A 26 9.16 -6.01 -9.30
C GLU A 26 9.11 -4.59 -9.90
N ARG A 27 8.02 -4.24 -10.58
CA ARG A 27 7.77 -2.91 -11.17
C ARG A 27 7.10 -2.01 -10.13
N HIS A 28 7.78 -1.82 -8.99
CA HIS A 28 7.21 -1.14 -7.81
C HIS A 28 6.84 0.32 -8.08
N LYS A 29 7.67 1.08 -8.79
CA LYS A 29 7.39 2.49 -9.14
C LYS A 29 6.14 2.62 -10.02
N ASP A 30 6.00 1.76 -11.02
CA ASP A 30 4.83 1.75 -11.91
C ASP A 30 3.55 1.41 -11.14
N ALA A 31 3.64 0.48 -10.18
CA ALA A 31 2.51 0.17 -9.29
C ALA A 31 2.11 1.40 -8.47
N ILE A 32 3.07 2.11 -7.89
CA ILE A 32 2.84 3.33 -7.11
C ILE A 32 2.19 4.41 -7.97
N GLU A 33 2.72 4.69 -9.17
CA GLU A 33 2.18 5.69 -10.08
C GLU A 33 0.75 5.36 -10.53
N LEU A 34 0.49 4.09 -10.83
CA LEU A 34 -0.83 3.63 -11.22
C LEU A 34 -1.85 3.84 -10.09
N ILE A 35 -1.52 3.47 -8.86
CA ILE A 35 -2.41 3.67 -7.70
C ILE A 35 -2.54 5.16 -7.38
N ALA A 36 -1.48 5.96 -7.55
CA ALA A 36 -1.51 7.41 -7.36
C ALA A 36 -2.49 8.12 -8.32
N SER A 37 -2.83 7.50 -9.46
CA SER A 37 -3.87 8.00 -10.38
C SER A 37 -5.29 7.95 -9.78
N LEU A 38 -5.49 7.25 -8.65
CA LEU A 38 -6.73 7.24 -7.89
C LEU A 38 -6.72 8.29 -6.78
N PRO A 39 -7.84 9.01 -6.59
CA PRO A 39 -8.10 9.79 -5.39
C PRO A 39 -7.93 8.93 -4.12
N PRO A 40 -7.32 9.46 -3.03
CA PRO A 40 -7.10 8.67 -1.80
C PRO A 40 -8.35 8.06 -1.16
N ASN A 41 -9.51 8.71 -1.35
CA ASN A 41 -10.81 8.22 -0.87
C ASN A 41 -11.36 7.04 -1.71
N GLU A 42 -10.85 6.84 -2.92
CA GLU A 42 -11.23 5.72 -3.81
C GLU A 42 -10.29 4.51 -3.65
N ARG A 43 -9.18 4.66 -2.91
CA ARG A 43 -8.25 3.55 -2.64
C ARG A 43 -8.86 2.61 -1.60
N THR A 44 -8.95 1.33 -1.93
CA THR A 44 -9.39 0.30 -0.99
C THR A 44 -8.25 -0.07 -0.05
N SER A 45 -8.54 -0.87 0.97
CA SER A 45 -7.50 -1.33 1.88
C SER A 45 -6.46 -2.22 1.17
N GLU A 46 -6.85 -2.99 0.15
CA GLU A 46 -5.94 -3.80 -0.67
C GLU A 46 -4.98 -2.94 -1.51
N LEU A 47 -5.45 -1.79 -2.00
CA LEU A 47 -4.60 -0.83 -2.71
C LEU A 47 -3.58 -0.19 -1.77
N GLU A 48 -3.97 0.12 -0.53
CA GLU A 48 -3.04 0.61 0.49
C GLU A 48 -1.99 -0.47 0.85
N VAL A 49 -2.39 -1.74 0.99
CA VAL A 49 -1.41 -2.84 1.16
C VAL A 49 -0.45 -2.93 -0.02
N THR A 50 -0.95 -2.80 -1.25
CA THR A 50 -0.10 -2.85 -2.46
C THR A 50 0.90 -1.69 -2.49
N LEU A 51 0.49 -0.49 -2.10
CA LEU A 51 1.42 0.65 -1.92
C LEU A 51 2.45 0.37 -0.84
N ALA A 52 2.03 -0.19 0.29
CA ALA A 52 2.93 -0.50 1.39
C ALA A 52 4.04 -1.47 0.97
N ILE A 53 3.67 -2.57 0.29
CA ILE A 53 4.60 -3.57 -0.24
C ILE A 53 5.54 -2.93 -1.27
N ALA A 54 5.02 -2.10 -2.18
CA ALA A 54 5.84 -1.44 -3.19
C ALA A 54 6.88 -0.49 -2.58
N HIS A 55 6.47 0.32 -1.59
CA HIS A 55 7.39 1.21 -0.86
C HIS A 55 8.39 0.42 -0.02
N GLU A 56 7.97 -0.68 0.61
CA GLU A 56 8.86 -1.54 1.37
C GLU A 56 9.96 -2.14 0.48
N ALA A 57 9.59 -2.66 -0.69
CA ALA A 57 10.55 -3.21 -1.66
C ALA A 57 11.55 -2.17 -2.19
N LEU A 58 11.18 -0.89 -2.19
CA LEU A 58 12.06 0.23 -2.52
C LEU A 58 12.93 0.71 -1.34
N GLY A 59 12.78 0.11 -0.15
CA GLY A 59 13.47 0.53 1.07
C GLY A 59 12.90 1.79 1.71
N GLU A 60 11.70 2.22 1.31
CA GLU A 60 11.03 3.43 1.77
C GLU A 60 10.17 3.13 3.01
N THR A 61 10.81 2.64 4.08
CA THR A 61 10.17 2.13 5.31
C THR A 61 9.09 3.05 5.88
N ALA A 62 9.32 4.37 5.89
CA ALA A 62 8.34 5.33 6.43
C ALA A 62 7.04 5.38 5.59
N GLN A 63 7.14 5.30 4.26
CA GLN A 63 5.96 5.26 3.39
C GLN A 63 5.27 3.90 3.49
N ALA A 64 6.04 2.82 3.56
CA ALA A 64 5.48 1.48 3.77
C ALA A 64 4.62 1.41 5.04
N LEU A 65 5.15 1.88 6.17
CA LEU A 65 4.43 1.94 7.44
C LEU A 65 3.15 2.78 7.35
N LYS A 66 3.23 3.95 6.71
CA LYS A 66 2.07 4.81 6.51
C LYS A 66 0.96 4.08 5.76
N HIS A 67 1.29 3.40 4.67
CA HIS A 67 0.29 2.72 3.85
C HIS A 67 -0.27 1.46 4.52
N TYR A 68 0.54 0.69 5.26
CA TYR A 68 0.01 -0.40 6.09
C TYR A 68 -0.97 0.11 7.16
N HIS A 69 -0.69 1.23 7.80
CA HIS A 69 -1.64 1.85 8.74
C HIS A 69 -2.93 2.30 8.06
N GLN A 70 -2.85 2.92 6.87
CA GLN A 70 -4.03 3.31 6.10
C GLN A 70 -4.89 2.10 5.68
N ALA A 71 -4.26 0.96 5.37
CA ALA A 71 -4.98 -0.28 5.09
C ALA A 71 -5.79 -0.75 6.30
N ARG A 72 -5.22 -0.66 7.50
CA ARG A 72 -5.88 -0.99 8.78
C ARG A 72 -7.05 -0.06 9.08
N GLU A 73 -6.87 1.24 8.91
CA GLU A 73 -7.95 2.24 9.09
C GLU A 73 -9.13 1.99 8.14
N LYS A 74 -8.86 1.47 6.94
CA LYS A 74 -9.87 1.07 5.95
C LYS A 74 -10.45 -0.33 6.18
N GLY A 75 -10.11 -0.98 7.30
CA GLY A 75 -10.71 -2.24 7.72
C GLY A 75 -9.99 -3.51 7.27
N ASN A 76 -8.75 -3.43 6.78
CA ASN A 76 -7.95 -4.64 6.57
C ASN A 76 -7.66 -5.31 7.93
N ALA A 77 -8.18 -6.52 8.13
CA ALA A 77 -8.02 -7.29 9.36
C ALA A 77 -6.90 -8.33 9.28
N ASP A 78 -6.07 -8.30 8.24
CA ASP A 78 -5.03 -9.30 8.00
C ASP A 78 -3.96 -9.22 9.09
N ALA A 79 -3.67 -10.38 9.69
CA ALA A 79 -2.63 -10.50 10.70
C ALA A 79 -1.23 -10.26 10.11
N GLU A 80 -1.04 -10.53 8.81
CA GLU A 80 0.21 -10.27 8.11
C GLU A 80 0.53 -8.76 8.08
N VAL A 81 -0.48 -7.91 7.85
CA VAL A 81 -0.29 -6.45 7.85
C VAL A 81 0.19 -5.96 9.23
N GLU A 82 -0.36 -6.49 10.31
CA GLU A 82 0.07 -6.15 11.67
C GLU A 82 1.49 -6.65 12.00
N ALA A 83 1.83 -7.84 11.52
CA ALA A 83 3.18 -8.37 11.64
C ALA A 83 4.20 -7.47 10.90
N ARG A 84 3.92 -7.08 9.65
CA ARG A 84 4.78 -6.18 8.86
C ARG A 84 4.94 -4.80 9.49
N ILE A 85 3.88 -4.22 10.04
CA ILE A 85 3.97 -2.96 10.80
C ILE A 85 4.95 -3.10 11.97
N SER A 86 4.84 -4.19 12.73
CA SER A 86 5.69 -4.44 13.90
C SER A 86 7.15 -4.63 13.50
N GLU A 87 7.43 -5.41 12.46
CA GLU A 87 8.77 -5.65 11.91
C GLU A 87 9.43 -4.37 11.39
N LEU A 88 8.67 -3.56 10.64
CA LEU A 88 9.18 -2.30 10.07
C LEU A 88 9.46 -1.23 11.13
N LYS A 89 8.71 -1.22 12.24
CA LYS A 89 8.99 -0.33 13.37
C LYS A 89 10.28 -0.71 14.09
N GLN A 90 10.46 -2.00 14.40
CA GLN A 90 11.65 -2.49 15.09
C GLN A 90 12.92 -2.25 14.27
N SER A 91 12.87 -2.51 12.96
CA SER A 91 14.00 -2.26 12.07
C SER A 91 14.33 -0.77 11.92
N GLY A 92 13.31 0.10 11.90
CA GLY A 92 13.50 1.56 11.89
C GLY A 92 14.14 2.11 13.17
N GLU A 93 13.77 1.57 14.33
CA GLU A 93 14.32 1.96 15.64
C GLU A 93 15.78 1.52 15.81
N GLN A 94 16.12 0.30 15.39
CA GLN A 94 17.50 -0.23 15.47
C GLN A 94 18.50 0.56 14.62
N VAL A 95 18.08 1.13 13.48
CA VAL A 95 18.93 1.98 12.63
C VAL A 95 19.21 3.35 13.28
N SER A 96 18.31 3.83 14.14
CA SER A 96 18.47 5.09 14.88
C SER A 96 19.46 4.96 16.04
N GLU A 97 19.44 3.80 16.73
CA GLU A 97 20.31 3.56 17.89
C GLU A 97 21.78 3.32 17.50
N ASN A 98 22.05 2.71 16.35
CA ASN A 98 23.42 2.48 15.86
C ASN A 98 24.14 3.74 15.32
N LYS A 99 23.53 4.92 15.41
CA LYS A 99 24.10 6.21 14.98
C LYS A 99 24.48 7.15 16.13
N LYS A 100 24.44 6.67 17.37
CA LYS A 100 24.92 7.39 18.56
C LYS A 100 26.28 6.87 19.00
#